data_AF-A0A9P6JVZ9-F1
#
_entry.id   AF-A0A9P6JVZ9-F1
#
_cell.length_a   1.000
_cell.length_b   1.000
_cell.length_c   1.000
_cell.angle_alpha   90.00
_cell.angle_beta   90.00
_cell.angle_gamma   90.00
#
_symmetry.space_group_name_H-M   'P 1'
#
loop_
_entity.id
_entity.type
_entity.pdbx_description
1 polymer ?
#
loop_
_entity_poly.entity_id
_entity_poly.type
_entity_poly.pdbx_seq_one_letter_code
_entity_poly.pdbx_strand_id
1 'polypeptide(L)'
;MVSAPDIKTIETVFNDGGAMLDEKLAGECASICALYSLSAEDLLYKAQAINYKSSGTSSEITPVTMDTLIAIKKQLTQVHSTKPKAKTQLRNSLMTAQVDRSRLPNQKFAQKLPLTAVKQEYLGESSSSALGGLGSSAANVTFIGPKTGPADKKKRAYRYMYEKISERSTALDFIIDDFAELVKMHYNISELADPSVSTDDEVFIVGRITHDAEVAVSRLAEGAMMIESSRYICGGARIPLKLEPAIKVRAGVSGVGGFGLYPGAIAAFKGKNGGGGYFLATEYISMPPLKPSPAAQGIAPKPDPLAAETSASILLICGPFTADSDLSYRPWRELLKQIKGQEKRPDVLFLVGPFVDSAHPKIKNGDMDVSPSNLIKAHFVDLLKNYLAAWPKSIVVMVPSIRDLASDHAAFPQPELDAQLFGAHPQIHLLPNPARCIINDISFAVTSVDSLFHLRKEEYFKRGVEADSLTATPEDLSADPMANLCRHLLLQRSFYPIFPPPQELSSEINLDVSHSEGAQMIDPETEVDYAPDVLILPSRLKQFAKTIHSTITINPSYLSKGTYASITIAPRSSGQPKDRVKVEILKMETPVPVVAPLASTS
;
A
#
# COMPACT_ATOMS: atom_id res chain seq x y z
N MET A 1 5.92 -36.03 -1.81
CA MET A 1 6.14 -36.56 -0.45
C MET A 1 7.28 -35.76 0.13
N VAL A 2 7.02 -34.99 1.18
CA VAL A 2 8.05 -34.21 1.88
C VAL A 2 8.96 -35.21 2.60
N SER A 3 10.28 -35.16 2.37
CA SER A 3 11.21 -35.97 3.16
C SER A 3 11.12 -35.52 4.61
N ALA A 4 11.04 -36.47 5.54
CA ALA A 4 11.02 -36.14 6.96
C ALA A 4 12.29 -35.32 7.31
N PRO A 5 12.16 -34.15 7.96
CA PRO A 5 13.31 -33.35 8.36
C PRO A 5 14.19 -34.11 9.35
N ASP A 6 15.51 -33.97 9.23
CA ASP A 6 16.44 -34.54 10.19
C ASP A 6 16.44 -33.75 11.52
N ILE A 7 17.01 -34.35 12.57
CA ILE A 7 17.01 -33.78 13.92
C ILE A 7 17.69 -32.39 13.93
N LYS A 8 18.76 -32.20 13.16
CA LYS A 8 19.48 -30.92 13.08
C LYS A 8 18.65 -29.81 12.43
N THR A 9 17.87 -30.14 11.40
CA THR A 9 16.94 -29.19 10.76
C THR A 9 15.87 -28.76 11.75
N ILE A 10 15.33 -29.70 12.55
CA ILE A 10 14.32 -29.42 13.57
C ILE A 10 14.89 -28.53 14.68
N GLU A 11 16.07 -28.85 15.20
CA GLU A 11 16.75 -28.03 16.21
C GLU A 11 16.98 -26.60 15.70
N THR A 12 17.44 -26.44 14.45
CA THR A 12 17.68 -25.12 13.85
C THR A 12 16.38 -24.31 13.76
N VAL A 13 15.32 -24.89 13.19
CA VAL A 13 14.02 -24.22 13.03
C VAL A 13 13.40 -23.85 14.39
N PHE A 14 13.47 -24.73 15.37
CA PHE A 14 12.92 -24.45 16.70
C PHE A 14 13.74 -23.41 17.47
N ASN A 15 15.07 -23.44 17.36
CA ASN A 15 15.95 -22.44 17.97
C ASN A 15 15.73 -21.05 17.36
N ASP A 16 15.63 -20.96 16.03
CA ASP A 16 15.30 -19.71 15.31
C ASP A 16 13.91 -19.19 15.68
N GLY A 17 12.99 -20.11 15.99
CA GLY A 17 11.65 -19.84 16.52
C GLY A 17 11.59 -19.48 18.01
N GLY A 18 12.73 -19.38 18.70
CA GLY A 18 12.82 -19.06 20.13
C GLY A 18 12.49 -20.20 21.09
N ALA A 19 12.44 -21.45 20.60
CA ALA A 19 12.14 -22.65 21.37
C ALA A 19 13.34 -23.60 21.43
N MET A 20 14.13 -23.53 22.50
CA MET A 20 15.28 -24.43 22.69
C MET A 20 14.79 -25.86 22.98
N LEU A 21 15.18 -26.81 22.14
CA LEU A 21 14.87 -28.23 22.32
C LEU A 21 16.05 -28.98 22.95
N ASP A 22 15.74 -29.92 23.84
CA ASP A 22 16.72 -30.94 24.24
C ASP A 22 16.74 -32.10 23.23
N GLU A 23 17.77 -32.95 23.30
CA GLU A 23 17.98 -34.08 22.37
C GLU A 23 16.79 -35.06 22.33
N LYS A 24 16.06 -35.20 23.45
CA LYS A 24 14.89 -36.09 23.54
C LYS A 24 13.66 -35.48 22.86
N LEU A 25 13.43 -34.18 23.06
CA LEU A 25 12.36 -33.43 22.42
C LEU A 25 12.58 -33.33 20.92
N ALA A 26 13.82 -33.08 20.48
CA ALA A 26 14.18 -33.04 19.07
C ALA A 26 13.96 -34.40 18.38
N GLY A 27 14.28 -35.50 19.07
CA GLY A 27 13.98 -36.87 18.62
C GLY A 27 12.49 -37.16 18.44
N GLU A 28 11.64 -36.76 19.41
CA GLU A 28 10.18 -36.95 19.29
C GLU A 28 9.58 -36.04 18.20
N CYS A 29 10.07 -34.80 18.06
CA CYS A 29 9.68 -33.92 16.96
C CYS A 29 9.99 -34.54 15.59
N ALA A 30 11.17 -35.14 15.41
CA ALA A 30 11.54 -35.86 14.19
C ALA A 30 10.59 -37.04 13.93
N SER A 31 10.23 -37.80 14.98
CA SER A 31 9.26 -38.88 14.87
C SER A 31 7.87 -38.38 14.45
N ILE A 32 7.41 -37.24 14.97
CA ILE A 32 6.11 -36.66 14.62
C ILE A 32 6.12 -36.17 13.17
N CYS A 33 7.16 -35.45 12.75
CA CYS A 33 7.29 -35.00 11.36
C CYS A 33 7.30 -36.17 10.37
N ALA A 34 8.02 -37.25 10.70
CA ALA A 34 8.05 -38.46 9.88
C ALA A 34 6.69 -39.16 9.83
N LEU A 35 6.00 -39.29 10.97
CA LEU A 35 4.74 -40.02 11.07
C LEU A 35 3.57 -39.31 10.37
N TYR A 36 3.55 -37.98 10.39
CA TYR A 36 2.43 -37.17 9.85
C TYR A 36 2.79 -36.35 8.60
N SER A 37 3.98 -36.57 8.01
CA SER A 37 4.45 -35.82 6.84
C SER A 37 4.41 -34.29 7.02
N LEU A 38 4.85 -33.81 8.18
CA LEU A 38 4.90 -32.38 8.50
C LEU A 38 6.30 -31.81 8.26
N SER A 39 6.36 -30.55 7.81
CA SER A 39 7.61 -29.78 7.84
C SER A 39 8.00 -29.41 9.27
N ALA A 40 9.27 -29.07 9.51
CA ALA A 40 9.73 -28.59 10.81
C ALA A 40 9.03 -27.28 11.22
N GLU A 41 8.77 -26.39 10.25
CA GLU A 41 8.05 -25.12 10.46
C GLU A 41 6.58 -25.36 10.85
N ASP A 42 5.89 -26.26 10.16
CA ASP A 42 4.50 -26.62 10.50
C ASP A 42 4.39 -27.19 11.92
N LEU A 43 5.37 -27.99 12.34
CA LEU A 43 5.42 -28.54 13.68
C LEU A 43 5.68 -27.44 14.72
N LEU A 44 6.59 -26.51 14.44
CA LEU A 44 6.86 -25.35 15.29
C LEU A 44 5.60 -24.49 15.48
N TYR A 45 4.87 -24.17 14.41
CA TYR A 45 3.64 -23.38 14.49
C TYR A 45 2.57 -24.07 15.34
N LYS A 46 2.43 -25.40 15.21
CA LYS A 46 1.50 -26.19 16.04
C LYS A 46 1.92 -26.18 17.52
N ALA A 47 3.22 -26.29 17.80
CA ALA A 47 3.75 -26.23 19.16
C ALA A 47 3.54 -24.85 19.79
N GLN A 48 3.84 -23.78 19.06
CA GLN A 48 3.62 -22.40 19.50
C GLN A 48 2.13 -22.13 19.76
N ALA A 49 1.23 -22.63 18.92
CA ALA A 49 -0.21 -22.47 19.10
C ALA A 49 -0.72 -23.14 20.38
N ILE A 50 -0.24 -24.35 20.72
CA ILE A 50 -0.63 -25.05 21.96
C ILE A 50 -0.05 -24.35 23.19
N ASN A 51 1.16 -23.81 23.08
CA ASN A 51 1.86 -23.17 24.18
C ASN A 51 1.55 -21.68 24.34
N TYR A 52 0.74 -21.11 23.45
CA TYR A 52 0.33 -19.72 23.53
C TYR A 52 -0.63 -19.50 24.69
N LYS A 53 -0.25 -18.60 25.61
CA LYS A 53 -1.12 -18.09 26.67
C LYS A 53 -1.29 -16.59 26.50
N SER A 54 -2.54 -16.15 26.49
CA SER A 54 -2.87 -14.72 26.44
C SER A 54 -3.66 -14.35 27.70
N SER A 55 -3.23 -13.25 28.33
CA SER A 55 -3.95 -12.55 29.38
C SER A 55 -4.26 -11.12 28.89
N GLY A 56 -5.12 -10.40 29.61
CA GLY A 56 -5.49 -9.02 29.24
C GLY A 56 -4.32 -8.02 29.18
N THR A 57 -3.15 -8.38 29.73
CA THR A 57 -1.97 -7.50 29.81
C THR A 57 -0.68 -8.12 29.25
N SER A 58 -0.67 -9.40 28.86
CA SER A 58 0.51 -10.05 28.29
C SER A 58 0.16 -11.26 27.43
N SER A 59 1.04 -11.57 26.47
CA SER A 59 1.03 -12.85 25.75
C SER A 59 2.40 -13.49 25.85
N GLU A 60 2.43 -14.77 26.23
CA GLU A 60 3.65 -15.55 26.38
C GLU A 60 3.47 -16.92 25.71
N ILE A 61 4.53 -17.42 25.06
CA ILE A 61 4.57 -18.78 24.52
C ILE A 61 5.44 -19.60 25.48
N THR A 62 4.86 -20.58 26.16
CA THR A 62 5.63 -21.43 27.08
C THR A 62 6.59 -22.36 26.31
N PRO A 63 7.70 -22.80 26.92
CA PRO A 63 8.63 -23.73 26.27
C PRO A 63 7.98 -25.04 25.81
N VAL A 64 8.50 -25.63 24.75
CA VAL A 64 8.03 -26.92 24.23
C VAL A 64 8.39 -28.02 25.22
N THR A 65 7.38 -28.79 25.64
CA THR A 65 7.55 -29.93 26.56
C THR A 65 7.06 -31.22 25.90
N MET A 66 7.35 -32.37 26.50
CA MET A 66 6.80 -33.65 26.01
C MET A 66 5.27 -33.65 26.03
N ASP A 67 4.64 -32.95 26.98
CA ASP A 67 3.18 -32.80 27.03
C ASP A 67 2.64 -32.00 25.83
N THR A 68 3.38 -30.97 25.38
CA THR A 68 3.08 -30.24 24.14
C THR A 68 3.09 -31.21 22.96
N LEU A 69 4.12 -32.06 22.83
CA LEU A 69 4.26 -33.02 21.73
C LEU A 69 3.19 -34.13 21.77
N ILE A 70 2.84 -34.61 22.96
CA ILE A 70 1.74 -35.58 23.17
C ILE A 70 0.41 -34.94 22.73
N ALA A 71 0.16 -33.67 23.07
CA ALA A 71 -1.04 -32.96 22.66
C ALA A 71 -1.11 -32.79 21.13
N ILE A 72 0.00 -32.45 20.47
CA ILE A 72 0.11 -32.38 19.00
C ILE A 72 -0.22 -33.75 18.39
N LYS A 73 0.42 -34.82 18.86
CA LYS A 73 0.22 -36.19 18.36
C LYS A 73 -1.24 -36.63 18.51
N LYS A 74 -1.89 -36.27 19.62
CA LYS A 74 -3.32 -36.53 19.85
C LYS A 74 -4.21 -35.76 18.88
N GLN A 75 -3.94 -34.47 18.64
CA GLN A 75 -4.70 -33.67 17.65
C GLN A 75 -4.54 -34.24 16.22
N LEU A 76 -3.31 -34.58 15.81
CA LEU A 76 -3.04 -35.14 14.49
C LEU A 76 -3.69 -36.52 14.29
N THR A 77 -3.70 -37.35 15.34
CA THR A 77 -4.38 -38.67 15.30
C THR A 77 -5.90 -38.53 15.23
N GLN A 78 -6.49 -37.55 15.91
CA GLN A 78 -7.92 -37.28 15.81
C GLN A 78 -8.31 -36.87 14.38
N VAL A 79 -7.54 -35.96 13.76
CA VAL A 79 -7.77 -35.53 12.37
C VAL A 79 -7.64 -36.70 11.37
N HIS A 80 -6.71 -37.63 11.59
CA HIS A 80 -6.57 -38.83 10.75
C HIS A 80 -7.66 -39.90 10.96
N SER A 81 -8.29 -39.94 12.14
CA SER A 81 -9.31 -40.95 12.49
C SER A 81 -10.76 -40.52 12.17
N THR A 82 -11.03 -39.22 11.99
CA THR A 82 -12.39 -38.72 11.74
C THR A 82 -12.65 -38.41 10.27
N LYS A 83 -13.32 -39.34 9.56
CA LYS A 83 -14.31 -38.95 8.53
C LYS A 83 -15.40 -38.10 9.22
N PRO A 84 -15.95 -37.04 8.58
CA PRO A 84 -16.78 -36.07 9.29
C PRO A 84 -18.12 -36.71 9.66
N LYS A 85 -18.31 -36.98 10.96
CA LYS A 85 -19.62 -37.08 11.59
C LYS A 85 -19.73 -35.92 12.55
N ALA A 86 -20.48 -34.90 12.14
CA ALA A 86 -20.87 -33.80 13.01
C ALA A 86 -21.63 -34.37 14.23
N LYS A 87 -21.10 -34.13 15.43
CA LYS A 87 -21.87 -34.19 16.67
C LYS A 87 -21.61 -32.93 17.47
N THR A 88 -22.66 -32.13 17.52
CA THR A 88 -22.92 -31.02 18.42
C THR A 88 -22.69 -31.42 19.87
N GLN A 89 -21.88 -30.66 20.61
CA GLN A 89 -22.02 -30.54 22.06
C GLN A 89 -21.90 -29.08 22.48
N LEU A 90 -22.98 -28.60 23.08
CA LEU A 90 -23.11 -27.31 23.74
C LEU A 90 -22.15 -27.21 24.94
N ARG A 91 -21.52 -26.06 25.12
CA ARG A 91 -21.28 -25.48 26.45
C ARG A 91 -21.40 -23.96 26.40
N ASN A 92 -22.13 -23.46 27.40
CA ASN A 92 -22.77 -22.16 27.46
C ASN A 92 -21.78 -20.97 27.42
N SER A 93 -22.08 -19.98 26.58
CA SER A 93 -21.71 -18.58 26.80
C SER A 93 -22.96 -17.71 26.64
N LEU A 94 -23.10 -16.75 27.54
CA LEU A 94 -24.25 -15.87 27.73
C LEU A 94 -24.33 -14.80 26.62
N MET A 95 -25.55 -14.67 26.09
CA MET A 95 -26.22 -13.44 25.60
C MET A 95 -25.53 -12.58 24.53
N THR A 96 -25.99 -12.69 23.28
CA THR A 96 -26.43 -11.53 22.45
C THR A 96 -27.28 -11.98 21.25
N ALA A 97 -28.42 -11.28 21.07
CA ALA A 97 -29.22 -10.99 19.87
C ALA A 97 -29.51 -12.11 18.83
N GLN A 98 -30.80 -12.45 18.73
CA GLN A 98 -31.40 -13.30 17.69
C GLN A 98 -31.53 -12.56 16.35
N VAL A 99 -31.18 -13.23 15.24
CA VAL A 99 -31.59 -12.87 13.89
C VAL A 99 -32.27 -14.09 13.26
N ASP A 100 -33.56 -13.95 12.97
CA ASP A 100 -34.41 -14.96 12.33
C ASP A 100 -34.02 -15.15 10.85
N ARG A 101 -33.69 -16.37 10.46
CA ARG A 101 -33.35 -16.77 9.08
C ARG A 101 -34.21 -17.93 8.62
N SER A 102 -35.51 -17.67 8.48
CA SER A 102 -36.44 -18.59 7.83
C SER A 102 -36.80 -18.07 6.43
N ARG A 103 -36.04 -18.50 5.41
CA ARG A 103 -36.48 -18.70 4.00
C ARG A 103 -35.28 -19.04 3.11
N LEU A 104 -35.20 -20.28 2.62
CA LEU A 104 -35.10 -20.68 1.20
C LEU A 104 -34.74 -22.19 1.08
N PRO A 105 -35.12 -22.86 -0.03
CA PRO A 105 -35.33 -24.31 -0.09
C PRO A 105 -34.15 -25.13 -0.65
N ASN A 106 -34.12 -26.40 -0.23
CA ASN A 106 -33.29 -27.49 -0.74
C ASN A 106 -33.50 -27.77 -2.23
N GLN A 107 -32.41 -28.01 -2.98
CA GLN A 107 -32.40 -29.03 -4.03
C GLN A 107 -31.00 -29.66 -4.18
N LYS A 108 -30.99 -31.00 -4.16
CA LYS A 108 -29.83 -31.88 -4.26
C LYS A 108 -29.58 -32.22 -5.73
N PHE A 109 -28.34 -32.27 -6.18
CA PHE A 109 -27.90 -33.25 -7.17
C PHE A 109 -26.45 -33.65 -6.89
N ALA A 110 -26.24 -34.96 -6.82
CA ALA A 110 -24.96 -35.60 -6.64
C ALA A 110 -24.63 -36.36 -7.93
N GLN A 111 -23.39 -36.25 -8.42
CA GLN A 111 -22.79 -37.28 -9.26
C GLN A 111 -21.25 -37.20 -9.19
N LYS A 112 -20.62 -38.37 -9.29
CA LYS A 112 -19.26 -38.71 -8.86
C LYS A 112 -18.36 -39.09 -10.07
N LEU A 113 -17.05 -38.84 -9.89
CA LEU A 113 -15.82 -39.52 -10.43
C LEU A 113 -15.15 -38.97 -11.72
N PRO A 114 -13.83 -39.22 -11.94
CA PRO A 114 -12.71 -39.35 -10.99
C PRO A 114 -11.48 -38.45 -11.34
N LEU A 115 -10.64 -38.14 -10.35
CA LEU A 115 -9.38 -37.40 -10.50
C LEU A 115 -8.21 -38.34 -10.82
N THR A 116 -7.48 -38.05 -11.89
CA THR A 116 -6.17 -38.65 -12.22
C THR A 116 -5.05 -37.81 -11.61
N ALA A 117 -4.09 -38.48 -10.97
CA ALA A 117 -2.93 -37.86 -10.34
C ALA A 117 -1.80 -37.62 -11.35
N VAL A 118 -1.25 -36.41 -11.40
CA VAL A 118 0.00 -36.10 -12.11
C VAL A 118 1.06 -35.73 -11.08
N LYS A 119 2.20 -36.42 -11.20
CA LYS A 119 3.37 -36.42 -10.33
C LYS A 119 4.28 -35.25 -10.75
N GLN A 120 4.69 -34.38 -9.82
CA GLN A 120 5.64 -33.30 -10.10
C GLN A 120 6.95 -33.58 -9.34
N GLU A 121 8.03 -33.75 -10.10
CA GLU A 121 9.38 -34.01 -9.61
C GLU A 121 10.05 -32.70 -9.15
N TYR A 122 10.78 -32.77 -8.04
CA TYR A 122 11.58 -31.69 -7.45
C TYR A 122 13.04 -31.91 -7.89
N LEU A 123 13.68 -30.89 -8.47
CA LEU A 123 15.13 -30.84 -8.68
C LEU A 123 15.74 -29.87 -7.67
N GLY A 124 16.83 -30.34 -7.03
CA GLY A 124 17.41 -29.81 -5.81
C GLY A 124 18.08 -28.44 -5.90
N GLU A 125 18.24 -27.87 -4.71
CA GLU A 125 18.90 -26.60 -4.43
C GLU A 125 20.41 -26.70 -4.62
N SER A 126 20.99 -25.64 -5.17
CA SER A 126 22.41 -25.32 -5.04
C SER A 126 22.56 -23.94 -4.42
N SER A 127 23.20 -23.93 -3.26
CA SER A 127 23.62 -22.78 -2.47
C SER A 127 24.49 -21.80 -3.25
N SER A 128 24.22 -20.50 -3.15
CA SER A 128 25.22 -19.46 -3.38
C SER A 128 25.08 -18.31 -2.38
N SER A 129 26.20 -18.05 -1.73
CA SER A 129 26.53 -17.07 -0.71
C SER A 129 26.20 -15.62 -1.06
N ALA A 130 25.88 -14.87 0.00
CA ALA A 130 25.67 -13.43 0.04
C ALA A 130 26.84 -12.60 -0.50
N LEU A 131 26.53 -11.54 -1.26
CA LEU A 131 27.34 -10.33 -1.42
C LEU A 131 26.43 -9.14 -1.78
N GLY A 132 26.81 -7.98 -1.24
CA GLY A 132 26.02 -6.75 -1.14
C GLY A 132 25.53 -6.13 -2.46
N GLY A 133 24.56 -5.22 -2.29
CA GLY A 133 23.84 -4.54 -3.34
C GLY A 133 24.74 -3.89 -4.38
N LEU A 134 24.63 -4.40 -5.61
CA LEU A 134 25.08 -3.73 -6.83
C LEU A 134 23.83 -3.52 -7.67
N GLY A 135 23.53 -2.25 -7.96
CA GLY A 135 22.41 -1.88 -8.81
C GLY A 135 22.50 -2.61 -10.16
N SER A 136 21.37 -3.14 -10.62
CA SER A 136 21.26 -3.67 -11.98
C SER A 136 21.40 -2.50 -12.97
N SER A 137 22.62 -2.23 -13.43
CA SER A 137 22.87 -1.24 -14.48
C SER A 137 22.50 -1.87 -15.83
N ALA A 138 21.28 -1.63 -16.28
CA ALA A 138 21.03 -1.57 -17.71
C ALA A 138 21.86 -0.42 -18.29
N ALA A 139 22.30 -0.52 -19.56
CA ALA A 139 23.30 0.41 -20.13
C ALA A 139 22.93 1.91 -20.03
N ASN A 140 21.65 2.25 -19.87
CA ASN A 140 21.13 3.61 -19.77
C ASN A 140 20.31 3.88 -18.48
N VAL A 141 20.15 2.89 -17.61
CA VAL A 141 19.28 2.99 -16.42
C VAL A 141 20.04 2.63 -15.16
N THR A 142 20.08 3.56 -14.22
CA THR A 142 20.46 3.29 -12.83
C THR A 142 19.20 3.27 -11.97
N PHE A 143 18.96 2.16 -11.29
CA PHE A 143 17.81 1.98 -10.41
C PHE A 143 18.24 1.88 -8.95
N ILE A 144 17.63 2.69 -8.09
CA ILE A 144 17.79 2.61 -6.63
C ILE A 144 16.40 2.44 -6.03
N GLY A 145 16.13 1.28 -5.45
CA GLY A 145 14.90 0.99 -4.72
C GLY A 145 15.03 1.23 -3.21
N PRO A 146 13.99 0.91 -2.43
CA PRO A 146 14.04 0.85 -0.98
C PRO A 146 15.13 -0.10 -0.48
N LYS A 147 15.57 0.07 0.77
CA LYS A 147 16.55 -0.81 1.42
C LYS A 147 16.10 -2.27 1.32
N THR A 148 16.98 -3.11 0.79
CA THR A 148 16.74 -4.55 0.56
C THR A 148 17.37 -5.45 1.62
N GLY A 149 17.92 -4.86 2.68
CA GLY A 149 18.52 -5.60 3.79
C GLY A 149 17.50 -6.53 4.47
N PRO A 150 17.92 -7.67 5.03
CA PRO A 150 17.01 -8.60 5.70
C PRO A 150 16.16 -7.95 6.81
N ALA A 151 16.74 -7.00 7.55
CA ALA A 151 16.03 -6.26 8.60
C ALA A 151 14.95 -5.35 8.01
N ASP A 152 15.24 -4.61 6.94
CA ASP A 152 14.28 -3.71 6.28
C ASP A 152 13.12 -4.50 5.67
N LYS A 153 13.42 -5.63 5.02
CA LYS A 153 12.39 -6.54 4.49
C LYS A 153 11.51 -7.09 5.58
N LYS A 154 12.09 -7.49 6.72
CA LYS A 154 11.35 -7.98 7.88
C LYS A 154 10.48 -6.89 8.52
N LYS A 155 10.97 -5.63 8.57
CA LYS A 155 10.18 -4.47 9.04
C LYS A 155 8.94 -4.27 8.16
N ARG A 156 9.08 -4.37 6.82
CA ARG A 156 7.96 -4.26 5.87
C ARG A 156 7.03 -5.48 5.88
N ALA A 157 7.55 -6.69 6.12
CA ALA A 157 6.78 -7.92 6.23
C ALA A 157 6.20 -8.13 7.65
N TYR A 158 5.72 -7.05 8.27
CA TYR A 158 5.15 -7.09 9.61
C TYR A 158 3.87 -7.94 9.67
N ARG A 159 3.47 -8.33 10.88
CA ARG A 159 2.26 -9.11 11.12
C ARG A 159 1.05 -8.16 11.18
N TYR A 160 0.19 -8.21 10.17
CA TYR A 160 -0.93 -7.28 10.01
C TYR A 160 -2.30 -7.83 10.46
N MET A 161 -2.44 -9.15 10.67
CA MET A 161 -3.74 -9.77 10.99
C MET A 161 -4.24 -9.49 12.42
N TYR A 162 -3.50 -8.69 13.19
CA TYR A 162 -3.89 -8.25 14.51
C TYR A 162 -3.28 -6.87 14.78
N GLU A 163 -4.13 -5.89 15.04
CA GLU A 163 -3.73 -4.53 15.40
C GLU A 163 -4.13 -4.24 16.84
N LYS A 164 -3.18 -3.82 17.69
CA LYS A 164 -3.52 -3.40 19.06
C LYS A 164 -4.09 -1.99 19.04
N ILE A 165 -5.18 -1.79 19.76
CA ILE A 165 -5.80 -0.46 19.93
C ILE A 165 -4.79 0.54 20.50
N SER A 166 -3.94 0.12 21.44
CA SER A 166 -2.89 0.97 22.02
C SER A 166 -1.89 1.44 20.95
N GLU A 167 -1.37 0.54 20.12
CA GLU A 167 -0.39 0.84 19.07
C GLU A 167 -1.01 1.74 17.99
N ARG A 168 -2.21 1.40 17.55
CA ARG A 168 -3.01 2.23 16.63
C ARG A 168 -3.17 3.65 17.15
N SER A 169 -3.56 3.77 18.41
CA SER A 169 -3.83 5.06 19.02
C SER A 169 -2.56 5.90 19.21
N THR A 170 -1.42 5.25 19.47
CA THR A 170 -0.11 5.90 19.57
C THR A 170 0.38 6.37 18.20
N ALA A 171 0.26 5.55 17.15
CA ALA A 171 0.65 5.94 15.80
C ALA A 171 -0.15 7.16 15.30
N LEU A 172 -1.44 7.21 15.61
CA LEU A 172 -2.30 8.35 15.30
C LEU A 172 -1.93 9.64 16.05
N ASP A 173 -1.41 9.52 17.27
CA ASP A 173 -1.00 10.64 18.11
C ASP A 173 0.33 11.22 17.61
N PHE A 174 1.30 10.34 17.28
CA PHE A 174 2.58 10.74 16.72
C PHE A 174 2.44 11.55 15.43
N ILE A 175 1.50 11.21 14.55
CA ILE A 175 1.24 12.01 13.35
C ILE A 175 0.83 13.45 13.72
N ILE A 176 0.04 13.64 14.77
CA ILE A 176 -0.37 14.99 15.20
C ILE A 176 0.84 15.74 15.76
N ASP A 177 1.64 15.09 16.61
CA ASP A 177 2.82 15.69 17.23
C ASP A 177 3.88 16.09 16.18
N ASP A 178 4.18 15.22 15.20
CA ASP A 178 5.13 15.52 14.12
C ASP A 178 4.72 16.77 13.33
N PHE A 179 3.43 16.88 13.00
CA PHE A 179 2.89 18.05 12.31
C PHE A 179 2.82 19.29 13.20
N ALA A 180 2.55 19.13 14.50
CA ALA A 180 2.56 20.21 15.46
C ALA A 180 3.95 20.84 15.56
N GLU A 181 5.01 20.02 15.68
CA GLU A 181 6.39 20.50 15.67
C GLU A 181 6.75 21.16 14.34
N LEU A 182 6.38 20.53 13.21
CA LEU A 182 6.60 21.09 11.88
C LEU A 182 5.99 22.49 11.72
N VAL A 183 4.72 22.66 12.11
CA VAL A 183 4.00 23.93 12.01
C VAL A 183 4.64 24.98 12.94
N LYS A 184 4.98 24.60 14.18
CA LYS A 184 5.66 25.50 15.12
C LYS A 184 6.98 26.01 14.57
N MET A 185 7.84 25.11 14.09
CA MET A 185 9.14 25.47 13.54
C MET A 185 9.01 26.34 12.29
N HIS A 186 8.13 25.98 11.35
CA HIS A 186 8.01 26.69 10.08
C HIS A 186 7.43 28.11 10.24
N TYR A 187 6.42 28.28 11.09
CA TYR A 187 5.73 29.56 11.30
C TYR A 187 6.23 30.35 12.51
N ASN A 188 7.27 29.88 13.18
CA ASN A 188 7.82 30.47 14.41
C ASN A 188 6.74 30.70 15.48
N ILE A 189 5.87 29.72 15.67
CA ILE A 189 4.81 29.74 16.69
C ILE A 189 5.42 29.23 18.01
N SER A 190 5.37 30.07 19.04
CA SER A 190 5.96 29.76 20.36
C SER A 190 5.29 28.54 20.99
N GLU A 191 3.97 28.58 21.10
CA GLU A 191 3.17 27.56 21.80
C GLU A 191 1.87 27.27 21.06
N LEU A 192 1.44 26.02 21.13
CA LEU A 192 0.13 25.57 20.69
C LEU A 192 -0.74 25.40 21.93
N ALA A 193 -1.97 25.89 21.86
CA ALA A 193 -2.90 25.83 22.97
C ALA A 193 -3.78 24.58 22.92
N ASP A 194 -4.33 24.21 24.08
CA ASP A 194 -5.41 23.24 24.17
C ASP A 194 -6.72 23.87 23.63
N PRO A 195 -7.29 23.36 22.53
CA PRO A 195 -8.50 23.93 21.95
C PRO A 195 -9.76 23.73 22.81
N SER A 196 -9.72 22.85 23.82
CA SER A 196 -10.83 22.60 24.75
C SER A 196 -10.93 23.62 25.89
N VAL A 197 -9.85 24.36 26.15
CA VAL A 197 -9.79 25.36 27.21
C VAL A 197 -10.27 26.70 26.69
N SER A 198 -11.06 27.40 27.50
CA SER A 198 -11.53 28.75 27.16
C SER A 198 -10.37 29.74 27.14
N THR A 199 -10.35 30.60 26.13
CA THR A 199 -9.28 31.56 25.86
C THR A 199 -9.87 32.93 25.58
N ASP A 200 -9.28 33.97 26.18
CA ASP A 200 -9.67 35.37 25.93
C ASP A 200 -9.13 35.85 24.57
N ASP A 201 -7.86 35.53 24.31
CA ASP A 201 -7.12 35.86 23.09
C ASP A 201 -7.16 34.75 22.04
N GLU A 202 -6.83 35.10 20.80
CA GLU A 202 -6.63 34.11 19.74
C GLU A 202 -5.34 33.31 19.96
N VAL A 203 -5.46 31.99 19.89
CA VAL A 203 -4.38 31.01 20.07
C VAL A 203 -4.22 30.17 18.81
N PHE A 204 -3.04 29.54 18.69
CA PHE A 204 -2.74 28.59 17.61
C PHE A 204 -3.01 27.16 18.08
N ILE A 205 -3.63 26.37 17.22
CA ILE A 205 -3.93 24.96 17.48
C ILE A 205 -3.53 24.10 16.27
N VAL A 206 -3.15 22.86 16.54
CA VAL A 206 -2.93 21.82 15.53
C VAL A 206 -3.69 20.57 15.97
N GLY A 207 -4.33 19.90 15.01
CA GLY A 207 -5.02 18.66 15.29
C GLY A 207 -5.50 17.96 14.04
N ARG A 208 -5.94 16.72 14.21
CA ARG A 208 -6.59 15.92 13.18
C ARG A 208 -8.06 16.31 13.06
N ILE A 209 -8.53 16.52 11.84
CA ILE A 209 -9.94 16.68 11.53
C ILE A 209 -10.65 15.34 11.70
N THR A 210 -11.71 15.31 12.49
CA THR A 210 -12.57 14.13 12.67
C THR A 210 -14.04 14.50 12.50
N HIS A 211 -14.90 13.49 12.46
CA HIS A 211 -16.33 13.68 12.62
C HIS A 211 -16.74 13.69 14.08
N ASP A 212 -17.89 14.30 14.35
CA ASP A 212 -18.69 14.01 15.52
C ASP A 212 -19.20 12.55 15.45
N ALA A 213 -18.84 11.75 16.44
CA ALA A 213 -19.16 10.32 16.50
C ALA A 213 -20.68 10.06 16.59
N GLU A 214 -21.47 11.03 17.06
CA GLU A 214 -22.93 10.88 17.21
C GLU A 214 -23.69 11.19 15.91
N VAL A 215 -23.06 11.93 14.98
CA VAL A 215 -23.68 12.44 13.75
C VAL A 215 -23.09 11.80 12.49
N ALA A 216 -21.97 11.08 12.60
CA ALA A 216 -21.21 10.55 11.48
C ALA A 216 -21.94 9.43 10.70
N VAL A 217 -22.78 9.81 9.74
CA VAL A 217 -23.42 8.88 8.78
C VAL A 217 -22.94 9.08 7.34
N SER A 218 -22.16 10.14 7.07
CA SER A 218 -21.80 10.54 5.69
C SER A 218 -20.59 11.50 5.65
N ARG A 219 -20.21 11.91 4.43
CA ARG A 219 -19.16 12.88 4.08
C ARG A 219 -19.04 14.06 5.06
N LEU A 220 -17.82 14.54 5.28
CA LEU A 220 -17.53 15.67 6.16
C LEU A 220 -18.38 16.91 5.85
N ALA A 221 -19.11 17.37 6.86
CA ALA A 221 -19.91 18.58 6.83
C ALA A 221 -19.43 19.54 7.93
N GLU A 222 -19.45 20.84 7.65
CA GLU A 222 -18.96 21.88 8.56
C GLU A 222 -19.62 21.84 9.95
N GLY A 223 -20.92 21.53 10.02
CA GLY A 223 -21.65 21.44 11.29
C GLY A 223 -21.31 20.22 12.16
N ALA A 224 -20.62 19.21 11.61
CA ALA A 224 -20.23 17.99 12.31
C ALA A 224 -18.70 17.83 12.39
N MET A 225 -17.96 18.92 12.14
CA MET A 225 -16.51 18.93 12.12
C MET A 225 -15.97 19.07 13.55
N MET A 226 -15.04 18.17 13.88
CA MET A 226 -14.33 18.18 15.15
C MET A 226 -12.83 18.26 14.88
N ILE A 227 -12.09 18.80 15.83
CA ILE A 227 -10.63 18.74 15.84
C ILE A 227 -10.14 17.95 17.05
N GLU A 228 -9.26 17.00 16.79
CA GLU A 228 -8.59 16.15 17.77
C GLU A 228 -7.13 16.57 17.86
N SER A 229 -6.73 17.21 18.97
CA SER A 229 -5.33 17.53 19.23
C SER A 229 -4.63 16.36 19.93
N SER A 230 -3.30 16.42 20.02
CA SER A 230 -2.53 15.30 20.58
C SER A 230 -2.77 15.12 22.08
N ARG A 231 -2.41 13.94 22.59
CA ARG A 231 -2.49 13.64 24.02
C ARG A 231 -1.62 14.56 24.85
N TYR A 232 -0.47 14.96 24.30
CA TYR A 232 0.44 15.88 24.96
C TYR A 232 -0.20 17.25 25.20
N ILE A 233 -0.99 17.76 24.24
CA ILE A 233 -1.58 19.11 24.31
C ILE A 233 -2.91 19.12 25.07
N CYS A 234 -3.83 18.20 24.78
CA CYS A 234 -5.21 18.24 25.31
C CYS A 234 -5.72 16.90 25.86
N GLY A 235 -4.82 15.93 26.12
CA GLY A 235 -5.22 14.59 26.54
C GLY A 235 -5.99 13.80 25.45
N GLY A 236 -5.94 14.24 24.19
CA GLY A 236 -6.66 13.62 23.08
C GLY A 236 -8.14 14.04 22.99
N ALA A 237 -8.51 15.14 23.63
CA ALA A 237 -9.87 15.68 23.57
C ALA A 237 -10.25 16.08 22.14
N ARG A 238 -11.51 15.81 21.79
CA ARG A 238 -12.14 16.27 20.55
C ARG A 238 -13.08 17.40 20.84
N ILE A 239 -12.96 18.49 20.10
CA ILE A 239 -13.80 19.66 20.28
C ILE A 239 -14.41 20.11 18.95
N PRO A 240 -15.65 20.63 18.94
CA PRO A 240 -16.27 21.14 17.72
C PRO A 240 -15.47 22.29 17.14
N LEU A 241 -15.18 22.20 15.84
CA LEU A 241 -14.46 23.21 15.09
C LEU A 241 -15.45 24.01 14.24
N LYS A 242 -15.57 25.30 14.50
CA LYS A 242 -16.35 26.22 13.66
C LYS A 242 -15.44 27.12 12.86
N LEU A 243 -15.72 27.25 11.58
CA LEU A 243 -14.94 28.08 10.67
C LEU A 243 -15.66 29.41 10.45
N GLU A 244 -14.95 30.52 10.62
CA GLU A 244 -15.51 31.83 10.31
C GLU A 244 -15.90 31.90 8.82
N PRO A 245 -17.02 32.57 8.45
CA PRO A 245 -17.43 32.68 7.05
C PRO A 245 -16.38 33.33 6.13
N ALA A 246 -15.63 34.31 6.66
CA ALA A 246 -14.55 35.00 5.96
C ALA A 246 -13.17 34.62 6.51
N ILE A 247 -13.00 33.33 6.88
CA ILE A 247 -11.75 32.80 7.44
C ILE A 247 -10.55 33.15 6.55
N LYS A 248 -9.46 33.61 7.18
CA LYS A 248 -8.20 33.91 6.48
C LYS A 248 -7.46 32.62 6.14
N VAL A 249 -6.74 32.60 5.02
CA VAL A 249 -5.94 31.46 4.57
C VAL A 249 -4.49 31.91 4.49
N ARG A 250 -3.70 31.59 5.51
CA ARG A 250 -2.28 31.96 5.57
C ARG A 250 -1.44 31.00 4.74
N ALA A 251 -0.47 31.56 4.01
CA ALA A 251 0.57 30.80 3.30
C ALA A 251 0.01 29.72 2.34
N GLY A 252 -1.22 29.93 1.86
CA GLY A 252 -1.80 29.11 0.80
C GLY A 252 -1.20 29.45 -0.56
N VAL A 253 -1.26 28.53 -1.52
CA VAL A 253 -0.90 28.84 -2.90
C VAL A 253 -1.89 29.86 -3.45
N SER A 254 -1.41 30.96 -4.03
CA SER A 254 -2.31 31.99 -4.54
C SER A 254 -3.20 31.46 -5.67
N GLY A 255 -4.46 31.88 -5.66
CA GLY A 255 -5.47 31.53 -6.65
C GLY A 255 -6.27 30.26 -6.32
N VAL A 256 -5.98 29.58 -5.20
CA VAL A 256 -6.82 28.47 -4.72
C VAL A 256 -8.12 29.01 -4.11
N GLY A 257 -8.08 30.17 -3.45
CA GLY A 257 -9.25 30.85 -2.88
C GLY A 257 -9.88 30.15 -1.67
N GLY A 258 -9.16 29.22 -1.03
CA GLY A 258 -9.69 28.42 0.07
C GLY A 258 -8.76 27.28 0.47
N PHE A 259 -9.30 26.34 1.26
CA PHE A 259 -8.60 25.13 1.71
C PHE A 259 -9.56 23.95 1.78
N GLY A 260 -9.02 22.75 1.59
CA GLY A 260 -9.76 21.50 1.72
C GLY A 260 -9.48 20.82 3.07
N LEU A 261 -10.52 20.28 3.70
CA LEU A 261 -10.45 19.43 4.89
C LEU A 261 -11.12 18.09 4.59
N TYR A 262 -10.70 17.05 5.30
CA TYR A 262 -11.31 15.72 5.24
C TYR A 262 -10.94 14.97 6.53
N PRO A 263 -11.69 13.91 6.89
CA PRO A 263 -11.38 13.11 8.08
C PRO A 263 -9.96 12.51 7.96
N GLY A 264 -9.14 12.75 8.98
CA GLY A 264 -7.73 12.33 9.01
C GLY A 264 -6.73 13.45 8.70
N ALA A 265 -7.14 14.52 8.00
CA ALA A 265 -6.26 15.63 7.69
C ALA A 265 -5.73 16.30 8.98
N ILE A 266 -4.42 16.50 9.09
CA ILE A 266 -3.84 17.38 10.09
C ILE A 266 -3.97 18.82 9.61
N ALA A 267 -4.56 19.66 10.45
CA ALA A 267 -4.87 21.04 10.15
C ALA A 267 -4.40 21.96 11.27
N ALA A 268 -3.99 23.18 10.90
CA ALA A 268 -3.54 24.22 11.82
C ALA A 268 -4.46 25.43 11.70
N PHE A 269 -4.87 25.97 12.84
CA PHE A 269 -5.76 27.12 12.90
C PHE A 269 -5.27 28.13 13.93
N LYS A 270 -5.64 29.39 13.70
CA LYS A 270 -5.67 30.43 14.71
C LYS A 270 -7.12 30.81 14.99
N GLY A 271 -7.43 31.05 16.25
CA GLY A 271 -8.80 31.31 16.68
C GLY A 271 -8.93 31.26 18.20
N LYS A 272 -10.15 31.16 18.72
CA LYS A 272 -10.37 31.11 20.17
C LYS A 272 -11.55 30.23 20.57
N ASN A 273 -11.51 29.74 21.80
CA ASN A 273 -12.65 29.10 22.46
C ASN A 273 -13.22 30.08 23.50
N GLY A 274 -14.30 30.77 23.14
CA GLY A 274 -14.92 31.77 24.02
C GLY A 274 -15.83 31.19 25.13
N GLY A 275 -15.65 29.91 25.51
CA GLY A 275 -16.48 29.23 26.51
C GLY A 275 -17.80 28.65 25.99
N GLY A 276 -18.03 28.70 24.67
CA GLY A 276 -19.24 28.17 24.02
C GLY A 276 -19.21 26.66 23.73
N GLY A 277 -18.18 25.94 24.18
CA GLY A 277 -18.00 24.52 23.90
C GLY A 277 -17.52 24.20 22.48
N TYR A 278 -16.91 25.16 21.78
CA TYR A 278 -16.33 24.99 20.45
C TYR A 278 -15.15 25.96 20.25
N PHE A 279 -14.26 25.61 19.33
CA PHE A 279 -13.20 26.51 18.87
C PHE A 279 -13.64 27.22 17.60
N LEU A 280 -13.62 28.56 17.60
CA LEU A 280 -13.89 29.39 16.43
C LEU A 280 -12.57 29.71 15.73
N ALA A 281 -12.34 29.11 14.57
CA ALA A 281 -11.18 29.40 13.73
C ALA A 281 -11.44 30.63 12.85
N THR A 282 -10.59 31.64 13.00
CA THR A 282 -10.60 32.90 12.24
C THR A 282 -9.54 32.91 11.15
N GLU A 283 -8.54 32.02 11.24
CA GLU A 283 -7.50 31.84 10.24
C GLU A 283 -7.09 30.36 10.15
N TYR A 284 -7.04 29.84 8.93
CA TYR A 284 -6.41 28.56 8.58
C TYR A 284 -4.96 28.79 8.19
N ILE A 285 -4.06 27.96 8.69
CA ILE A 285 -2.64 28.01 8.42
C ILE A 285 -2.30 26.82 7.54
N SER A 286 -1.86 27.10 6.32
CA SER A 286 -1.52 26.03 5.37
C SER A 286 -0.40 25.15 5.92
N MET A 287 -0.44 23.86 5.61
CA MET A 287 0.66 22.96 5.99
C MET A 287 1.94 23.35 5.25
N PRO A 288 3.11 23.32 5.92
CA PRO A 288 4.38 23.59 5.26
C PRO A 288 4.64 22.61 4.11
N PRO A 289 4.91 23.09 2.88
CA PRO A 289 5.15 22.22 1.73
C PRO A 289 6.44 21.41 1.91
N LEU A 290 6.47 20.21 1.33
CA LEU A 290 7.72 19.47 1.17
C LEU A 290 8.69 20.26 0.30
N LYS A 291 9.97 20.27 0.69
CA LYS A 291 11.03 20.88 -0.11
C LYS A 291 11.25 20.09 -1.42
N PRO A 292 11.69 20.72 -2.53
CA PRO A 292 12.02 20.01 -3.76
C PRO A 292 13.16 18.99 -3.54
N SER A 293 13.27 18.01 -4.44
CA SER A 293 14.34 17.00 -4.37
C SER A 293 15.75 17.61 -4.45
N PRO A 294 16.79 16.92 -3.92
CA PRO A 294 18.18 17.39 -4.05
C PRO A 294 18.58 17.63 -5.51
N ALA A 295 18.06 16.81 -6.44
CA ALA A 295 18.28 17.00 -7.87
C ALA A 295 17.63 18.30 -8.36
N ALA A 296 16.38 18.58 -7.99
CA ALA A 296 15.66 19.81 -8.32
C ALA A 296 16.27 21.08 -7.69
N GLN A 297 17.00 20.93 -6.59
CA GLN A 297 17.74 22.02 -5.96
C GLN A 297 19.15 22.21 -6.56
N GLY A 298 19.59 21.34 -7.48
CA GLY A 298 20.95 21.37 -8.03
C GLY A 298 22.04 20.91 -7.07
N ILE A 299 21.67 20.24 -5.97
CA ILE A 299 22.59 19.77 -4.90
C ILE A 299 22.99 18.30 -5.12
N ALA A 300 22.42 17.61 -6.10
CA ALA A 300 22.73 16.20 -6.38
C ALA A 300 24.20 16.00 -6.80
N PRO A 301 24.83 14.85 -6.44
CA PRO A 301 26.22 14.55 -6.75
C PRO A 301 26.55 14.77 -8.23
N LYS A 302 27.79 15.20 -8.53
CA LYS A 302 28.25 15.32 -9.92
C LYS A 302 28.10 13.97 -10.61
N PRO A 303 27.32 13.89 -11.70
CA PRO A 303 27.11 12.62 -12.38
C PRO A 303 28.43 12.13 -12.98
N ASP A 304 28.57 10.82 -13.12
CA ASP A 304 29.51 10.24 -14.07
C ASP A 304 29.21 10.86 -15.45
N PRO A 305 30.22 11.31 -16.22
CA PRO A 305 30.04 11.83 -17.57
C PRO A 305 29.14 10.95 -18.46
N LEU A 306 29.19 9.62 -18.30
CA LEU A 306 28.34 8.71 -19.06
C LEU A 306 26.87 8.80 -18.62
N ALA A 307 26.61 8.86 -17.30
CA ALA A 307 25.27 8.98 -16.74
C ALA A 307 24.63 10.36 -17.03
N ALA A 308 25.44 11.41 -17.16
CA ALA A 308 24.99 12.76 -17.48
C ALA A 308 24.28 12.85 -18.84
N GLU A 309 24.68 12.01 -19.79
CA GLU A 309 24.19 11.96 -21.17
C GLU A 309 23.12 10.87 -21.39
N THR A 310 22.82 10.04 -20.39
CA THR A 310 21.82 8.98 -20.53
C THR A 310 20.38 9.51 -20.47
N SER A 311 19.60 9.18 -21.50
CA SER A 311 18.14 9.30 -21.47
C SER A 311 17.52 7.94 -21.13
N ALA A 312 16.33 7.97 -20.53
CA ALA A 312 15.58 6.76 -20.20
C ALA A 312 14.12 6.89 -20.63
N SER A 313 13.55 5.77 -21.04
CA SER A 313 12.13 5.63 -21.37
C SER A 313 11.47 4.62 -20.46
N ILE A 314 10.35 5.03 -19.85
CA ILE A 314 9.60 4.23 -18.88
C ILE A 314 8.18 4.07 -19.41
N LEU A 315 7.70 2.82 -19.43
CA LEU A 315 6.30 2.53 -19.69
C LEU A 315 5.59 2.20 -18.37
N LEU A 316 4.71 3.09 -17.94
CA LEU A 316 3.94 2.98 -16.71
C LEU A 316 2.57 2.36 -16.99
N ILE A 317 2.30 1.23 -16.34
CA ILE A 317 1.10 0.42 -16.55
C ILE A 317 0.51 0.04 -15.19
N CYS A 318 -0.76 0.36 -14.97
CA CYS A 318 -1.43 0.10 -13.71
C CYS A 318 -2.61 -0.87 -13.91
N GLY A 319 -2.70 -1.86 -13.03
CA GLY A 319 -3.77 -2.84 -13.02
C GLY A 319 -5.13 -2.23 -12.63
N PRO A 320 -6.25 -2.91 -12.92
CA PRO A 320 -6.32 -4.30 -13.37
C PRO A 320 -5.82 -4.52 -14.80
N PHE A 321 -5.21 -5.68 -15.04
CA PHE A 321 -4.59 -6.05 -16.33
C PHE A 321 -5.49 -6.88 -17.26
N THR A 322 -6.69 -7.22 -16.80
CA THR A 322 -7.73 -7.94 -17.55
C THR A 322 -9.08 -7.25 -17.36
N ALA A 323 -10.03 -7.52 -18.26
CA ALA A 323 -11.39 -7.01 -18.15
C ALA A 323 -12.25 -7.93 -17.28
N ASP A 324 -13.29 -7.40 -16.65
CA ASP A 324 -14.19 -8.12 -15.74
C ASP A 324 -14.90 -9.34 -16.38
N SER A 325 -14.96 -9.39 -17.71
CA SER A 325 -15.58 -10.46 -18.48
C SER A 325 -14.81 -11.78 -18.43
N ASP A 326 -13.48 -11.75 -18.28
CA ASP A 326 -12.64 -12.92 -18.42
C ASP A 326 -11.25 -12.77 -17.78
N LEU A 327 -10.60 -13.92 -17.54
CA LEU A 327 -9.25 -14.00 -17.00
C LEU A 327 -8.20 -14.27 -18.09
N SER A 328 -8.43 -13.82 -19.34
CA SER A 328 -7.51 -14.09 -20.45
C SER A 328 -6.37 -13.06 -20.57
N TYR A 329 -6.43 -11.97 -19.80
CA TYR A 329 -5.43 -10.89 -19.77
C TYR A 329 -5.18 -10.29 -21.16
N ARG A 330 -6.22 -10.19 -21.99
CA ARG A 330 -6.14 -9.63 -23.36
C ARG A 330 -5.49 -8.24 -23.41
N PRO A 331 -5.89 -7.25 -22.58
CA PRO A 331 -5.28 -5.91 -22.62
C PRO A 331 -3.76 -5.97 -22.39
N TRP A 332 -3.33 -6.72 -21.38
CA TRP A 332 -1.92 -6.92 -21.07
C TRP A 332 -1.14 -7.62 -22.19
N ARG A 333 -1.67 -8.73 -22.71
CA ARG A 333 -1.01 -9.49 -23.77
C ARG A 333 -0.89 -8.68 -25.06
N GLU A 334 -1.91 -7.89 -25.39
CA GLU A 334 -1.89 -7.07 -26.60
C GLU A 334 -0.93 -5.89 -26.47
N LEU A 335 -0.90 -5.21 -25.32
CA LEU A 335 0.09 -4.18 -25.06
C LEU A 335 1.52 -4.73 -25.14
N LEU A 336 1.80 -5.90 -24.56
CA LEU A 336 3.11 -6.54 -24.69
C LEU A 336 3.50 -6.85 -26.14
N LYS A 337 2.55 -7.26 -26.99
CA LYS A 337 2.83 -7.46 -28.42
C LYS A 337 3.12 -6.13 -29.12
N GLN A 338 2.34 -5.09 -28.84
CA GLN A 338 2.56 -3.75 -29.39
C GLN A 338 3.96 -3.25 -29.02
N ILE A 339 4.35 -3.39 -27.75
CA ILE A 339 5.70 -3.05 -27.27
C ILE A 339 6.74 -3.84 -28.06
N LYS A 340 6.56 -5.16 -28.24
CA LYS A 340 7.49 -6.01 -29.01
C LYS A 340 7.58 -5.65 -30.49
N GLY A 341 6.64 -4.89 -31.06
CA GLY A 341 6.60 -4.51 -32.46
C GLY A 341 7.19 -3.13 -32.80
N GLN A 342 7.41 -2.24 -31.82
CA GLN A 342 7.94 -0.89 -32.06
C GLN A 342 9.42 -0.91 -32.53
N GLU A 343 10.05 0.19 -32.90
CA GLU A 343 11.52 0.19 -33.13
C GLU A 343 12.31 0.48 -31.85
N LYS A 344 11.84 1.45 -31.06
CA LYS A 344 12.41 1.79 -29.75
C LYS A 344 11.64 1.08 -28.64
N ARG A 345 12.35 0.42 -27.72
CA ARG A 345 11.77 -0.27 -26.56
C ARG A 345 11.90 0.57 -25.31
N PRO A 346 10.97 0.44 -24.35
CA PRO A 346 11.15 1.07 -23.06
C PRO A 346 12.34 0.46 -22.31
N ASP A 347 13.15 1.31 -21.70
CA ASP A 347 14.25 0.89 -20.82
C ASP A 347 13.71 0.35 -19.49
N VAL A 348 12.52 0.83 -19.07
CA VAL A 348 11.85 0.39 -17.84
C VAL A 348 10.38 0.06 -18.10
N LEU A 349 9.94 -1.13 -17.70
CA LEU A 349 8.51 -1.44 -17.52
C LEU A 349 8.14 -1.21 -16.05
N PHE A 350 7.35 -0.19 -15.76
CA PHE A 350 6.89 0.12 -14.41
C PHE A 350 5.44 -0.37 -14.24
N LEU A 351 5.26 -1.45 -13.49
CA LEU A 351 3.99 -2.13 -13.32
C LEU A 351 3.45 -1.92 -11.90
N VAL A 352 2.21 -1.46 -11.78
CA VAL A 352 1.52 -1.31 -10.50
C VAL A 352 0.31 -2.25 -10.49
N GLY A 353 0.14 -3.00 -9.41
CA GLY A 353 -0.96 -3.94 -9.23
C GLY A 353 -2.35 -3.28 -9.23
N PRO A 354 -3.43 -4.07 -9.14
CA PRO A 354 -3.41 -5.52 -8.91
C PRO A 354 -3.11 -6.32 -10.18
N PHE A 355 -2.21 -7.30 -10.07
CA PHE A 355 -1.88 -8.30 -11.08
C PHE A 355 -2.90 -9.44 -11.12
N VAL A 356 -3.23 -10.03 -9.97
CA VAL A 356 -4.31 -11.02 -9.81
C VAL A 356 -5.33 -10.45 -8.83
N ASP A 357 -6.32 -9.75 -9.37
CA ASP A 357 -7.22 -8.90 -8.60
C ASP A 357 -8.28 -9.70 -7.83
N SER A 358 -8.18 -9.70 -6.50
CA SER A 358 -9.12 -10.37 -5.59
C SER A 358 -10.57 -9.87 -5.72
N ALA A 359 -10.78 -8.65 -6.23
CA ALA A 359 -12.10 -8.09 -6.47
C ALA A 359 -12.65 -8.38 -7.88
N HIS A 360 -11.88 -9.04 -8.76
CA HIS A 360 -12.36 -9.43 -10.09
C HIS A 360 -13.59 -10.35 -9.98
N PRO A 361 -14.69 -10.13 -10.73
CA PRO A 361 -15.95 -10.86 -10.54
C PRO A 361 -15.83 -12.38 -10.58
N LYS A 362 -15.08 -12.94 -11.56
CA LYS A 362 -14.83 -14.39 -11.64
C LYS A 362 -14.05 -14.93 -10.44
N ILE A 363 -13.09 -14.17 -9.91
CA ILE A 363 -12.28 -14.58 -8.75
C ILE A 363 -13.16 -14.58 -7.50
N LYS A 364 -13.92 -13.50 -7.28
CA LYS A 364 -14.85 -13.36 -6.17
C LYS A 364 -15.95 -14.42 -6.15
N ASN A 365 -16.42 -14.84 -7.32
CA ASN A 365 -17.45 -15.88 -7.46
C ASN A 365 -16.89 -17.31 -7.39
N GLY A 366 -15.56 -17.49 -7.30
CA GLY A 366 -14.92 -18.80 -7.35
C GLY A 366 -14.97 -19.47 -8.73
N ASP A 367 -15.20 -18.70 -9.79
CA ASP A 367 -15.22 -19.15 -11.19
C ASP A 367 -13.79 -19.14 -11.75
N MET A 368 -12.91 -19.92 -11.13
CA MET A 368 -11.52 -20.11 -11.53
C MET A 368 -11.17 -21.60 -11.51
N ASP A 369 -10.66 -22.09 -12.65
CA ASP A 369 -10.11 -23.45 -12.76
C ASP A 369 -8.60 -23.50 -12.44
N VAL A 370 -7.99 -22.34 -12.18
CA VAL A 370 -6.53 -22.17 -12.04
C VAL A 370 -6.22 -21.40 -10.75
N SER A 371 -5.15 -21.81 -10.06
CA SER A 371 -4.71 -21.11 -8.84
C SER A 371 -4.16 -19.70 -9.14
N PRO A 372 -4.23 -18.77 -8.17
CA PRO A 372 -3.67 -17.42 -8.32
C PRO A 372 -2.18 -17.43 -8.69
N SER A 373 -1.39 -18.31 -8.07
CA SER A 373 0.04 -18.50 -8.36
C SER A 373 0.30 -18.96 -9.81
N ASN A 374 -0.59 -19.77 -10.36
CA ASN A 374 -0.49 -20.20 -11.76
C ASN A 374 -0.90 -19.09 -12.73
N LEU A 375 -1.90 -18.27 -12.38
CA LEU A 375 -2.28 -17.11 -13.19
C LEU A 375 -1.14 -16.09 -13.28
N ILE A 376 -0.54 -15.71 -12.15
CA ILE A 376 0.58 -14.77 -12.15
C ILE A 376 1.80 -15.34 -12.87
N LYS A 377 2.07 -16.64 -12.75
CA LYS A 377 3.15 -17.29 -13.50
C LYS A 377 2.92 -17.20 -15.01
N ALA A 378 1.76 -17.64 -15.47
CA ALA A 378 1.44 -17.72 -16.89
C ALA A 378 1.30 -16.33 -17.55
N HIS A 379 0.72 -15.35 -16.85
CA HIS A 379 0.42 -14.05 -17.42
C HIS A 379 1.48 -12.99 -17.12
N PHE A 380 2.31 -13.13 -16.10
CA PHE A 380 3.35 -12.16 -15.78
C PHE A 380 4.74 -12.78 -15.83
N VAL A 381 5.04 -13.78 -14.99
CA VAL A 381 6.41 -14.29 -14.83
C VAL A 381 7.00 -14.75 -16.17
N ASP A 382 6.30 -15.63 -16.89
CA ASP A 382 6.80 -16.19 -18.15
C ASP A 382 6.88 -15.12 -19.24
N LEU A 383 5.92 -14.19 -19.31
CA LEU A 383 5.92 -13.11 -20.30
C LEU A 383 7.03 -12.08 -20.04
N LEU A 384 7.28 -11.73 -18.78
CA LEU A 384 8.32 -10.79 -18.39
C LEU A 384 9.71 -11.38 -18.58
N LYS A 385 9.92 -12.67 -18.25
CA LYS A 385 11.18 -13.37 -18.54
C LYS A 385 11.47 -13.42 -20.04
N ASN A 386 10.45 -13.75 -20.85
CA ASN A 386 10.58 -13.73 -22.30
C ASN A 386 10.84 -12.33 -22.86
N TYR A 387 10.27 -11.30 -22.24
CA TYR A 387 10.54 -9.90 -22.58
C TYR A 387 12.00 -9.55 -22.26
N LEU A 388 12.48 -9.83 -21.05
CA LEU A 388 13.85 -9.51 -20.62
C LEU A 388 14.92 -10.32 -21.39
N ALA A 389 14.62 -11.56 -21.78
CA ALA A 389 15.49 -12.34 -22.64
C ALA A 389 15.66 -11.73 -24.04
N ALA A 390 14.59 -11.16 -24.59
CA ALA A 390 14.64 -10.44 -25.86
C ALA A 390 15.29 -9.05 -25.72
N TRP A 391 15.20 -8.44 -24.54
CA TRP A 391 15.63 -7.07 -24.26
C TRP A 391 16.48 -7.02 -22.99
N PRO A 392 17.74 -7.52 -23.04
CA PRO A 392 18.58 -7.69 -21.85
C PRO A 392 19.02 -6.37 -21.21
N LYS A 393 18.77 -5.23 -21.85
CA LYS A 393 19.03 -3.89 -21.30
C LYS A 393 17.80 -3.25 -20.65
N SER A 394 16.63 -3.89 -20.65
CA SER A 394 15.45 -3.36 -19.97
C SER A 394 15.41 -3.86 -18.52
N ILE A 395 14.73 -3.14 -17.64
CA ILE A 395 14.37 -3.61 -16.30
C ILE A 395 12.86 -3.57 -16.12
N VAL A 396 12.35 -4.34 -15.15
CA VAL A 396 10.95 -4.33 -14.73
C VAL A 396 10.90 -3.89 -13.27
N VAL A 397 10.06 -2.90 -12.96
CA VAL A 397 9.79 -2.46 -11.60
C VAL A 397 8.33 -2.79 -11.30
N MET A 398 8.07 -3.49 -10.20
CA MET A 398 6.73 -3.95 -9.83
C MET A 398 6.34 -3.47 -8.43
N VAL A 399 5.14 -2.93 -8.29
CA VAL A 399 4.54 -2.52 -7.02
C VAL A 399 3.24 -3.32 -6.84
N PRO A 400 3.05 -4.05 -5.72
CA PRO A 400 1.85 -4.82 -5.48
C PRO A 400 0.65 -3.94 -5.18
N SER A 401 -0.51 -4.56 -5.16
CA SER A 401 -1.72 -4.05 -4.55
C SER A 401 -2.15 -4.95 -3.40
N ILE A 402 -2.82 -4.39 -2.38
CA ILE A 402 -3.48 -5.17 -1.34
C ILE A 402 -4.61 -6.06 -1.89
N ARG A 403 -5.00 -5.85 -3.15
CA ARG A 403 -5.91 -6.70 -3.91
C ARG A 403 -5.19 -7.83 -4.66
N ASP A 404 -3.86 -7.91 -4.62
CA ASP A 404 -3.12 -9.00 -5.25
C ASP A 404 -3.28 -10.30 -4.48
N LEU A 405 -3.98 -11.25 -5.09
CA LEU A 405 -4.17 -12.59 -4.53
C LEU A 405 -2.87 -13.45 -4.56
N ALA A 406 -1.82 -12.95 -5.20
CA ALA A 406 -0.48 -13.52 -5.16
C ALA A 406 0.33 -13.05 -3.94
N SER A 407 -0.14 -12.03 -3.22
CA SER A 407 0.44 -11.56 -1.96
C SER A 407 -0.24 -12.29 -0.80
N ASP A 408 0.55 -12.70 0.20
CA ASP A 408 0.05 -13.17 1.49
C ASP A 408 -0.26 -12.03 2.47
N HIS A 409 0.18 -10.82 2.15
CA HIS A 409 -0.07 -9.61 2.92
C HIS A 409 -1.19 -8.77 2.27
N ALA A 410 -2.31 -8.62 2.98
CA ALA A 410 -3.54 -7.98 2.48
C ALA A 410 -3.91 -6.66 3.20
N ALA A 411 -2.98 -6.07 3.95
CA ALA A 411 -3.11 -4.75 4.56
C ALA A 411 -2.17 -3.72 3.92
N PHE A 412 -2.53 -2.45 4.06
CA PHE A 412 -1.72 -1.30 3.66
C PHE A 412 -1.15 -0.62 4.90
N PRO A 413 0.15 -0.31 4.97
CA PRO A 413 1.18 -0.52 3.93
C PRO A 413 1.56 -2.00 3.75
N GLN A 414 1.98 -2.38 2.55
CA GLN A 414 2.19 -3.76 2.12
C GLN A 414 3.66 -4.02 1.71
N PRO A 415 4.27 -5.17 2.07
CA PRO A 415 5.60 -5.55 1.61
C PRO A 415 5.64 -5.87 0.10
N GLU A 416 6.84 -6.01 -0.44
CA GLU A 416 7.05 -6.51 -1.79
C GLU A 416 6.49 -7.94 -2.01
N LEU A 417 6.17 -8.27 -3.28
CA LEU A 417 5.82 -9.64 -3.66
C LEU A 417 6.99 -10.61 -3.41
N ASP A 418 6.68 -11.89 -3.25
CA ASP A 418 7.69 -12.94 -3.11
C ASP A 418 8.60 -13.01 -4.34
N ALA A 419 9.89 -12.80 -4.14
CA ALA A 419 10.91 -12.88 -5.18
C ALA A 419 11.02 -14.29 -5.80
N GLN A 420 10.70 -15.34 -5.03
CA GLN A 420 10.75 -16.72 -5.53
C GLN A 420 9.72 -16.97 -6.63
N LEU A 421 8.58 -16.28 -6.59
CA LEU A 421 7.57 -16.34 -7.64
C LEU A 421 8.13 -15.95 -9.02
N PHE A 422 9.09 -15.03 -9.02
CA PHE A 422 9.77 -14.55 -10.23
C PHE A 422 11.10 -15.25 -10.49
N GLY A 423 11.46 -16.25 -9.65
CA GLY A 423 12.77 -16.92 -9.69
C GLY A 423 13.94 -15.99 -9.39
N ALA A 424 13.71 -14.98 -8.53
CA ALA A 424 14.70 -13.97 -8.13
C ALA A 424 15.44 -13.32 -9.30
N HIS A 425 14.72 -13.05 -10.40
CA HIS A 425 15.33 -12.51 -11.62
C HIS A 425 15.96 -11.12 -11.35
N PRO A 426 17.25 -10.90 -11.67
CA PRO A 426 18.00 -9.71 -11.23
C PRO A 426 17.47 -8.38 -11.82
N GLN A 427 16.82 -8.45 -12.98
CA GLN A 427 16.21 -7.30 -13.66
C GLN A 427 14.73 -7.08 -13.30
N ILE A 428 14.16 -7.87 -12.40
CA ILE A 428 12.80 -7.68 -11.88
C ILE A 428 12.91 -7.16 -10.45
N HIS A 429 12.63 -5.87 -10.28
CA HIS A 429 12.68 -5.17 -9.00
C HIS A 429 11.28 -5.14 -8.38
N LEU A 430 11.11 -5.90 -7.29
CA LEU A 430 9.87 -5.94 -6.52
C LEU A 430 9.96 -4.89 -5.41
N LEU A 431 9.00 -3.97 -5.40
CA LEU A 431 8.88 -2.87 -4.43
C LEU A 431 7.71 -3.12 -3.48
N PRO A 432 7.72 -2.55 -2.26
CA PRO A 432 6.55 -2.50 -1.39
C PRO A 432 5.46 -1.57 -1.94
N ASN A 433 4.33 -1.49 -1.24
CA ASN A 433 3.25 -0.56 -1.56
C ASN A 433 2.81 0.20 -0.28
N PRO A 434 3.05 1.52 -0.20
CA PRO A 434 3.62 2.37 -1.23
C PRO A 434 5.15 2.20 -1.34
N ALA A 435 5.77 2.85 -2.32
CA ALA A 435 7.23 2.82 -2.48
C ALA A 435 7.82 4.13 -3.00
N ARG A 436 9.10 4.30 -2.70
CA ARG A 436 10.00 5.32 -3.23
C ARG A 436 11.15 4.64 -3.98
N CYS A 437 11.52 5.18 -5.13
CA CYS A 437 12.69 4.72 -5.88
C CYS A 437 13.30 5.88 -6.70
N ILE A 438 14.50 5.68 -7.21
CA ILE A 438 15.20 6.62 -8.08
C ILE A 438 15.56 5.92 -9.38
N ILE A 439 15.30 6.58 -10.50
CA ILE A 439 15.68 6.14 -11.85
C ILE A 439 16.53 7.26 -12.48
N ASN A 440 17.81 6.97 -12.77
CA ASN A 440 18.88 7.87 -13.24
C ASN A 440 19.29 9.00 -12.27
N ASP A 441 18.31 9.63 -11.65
CA ASP A 441 18.41 10.68 -10.62
C ASP A 441 17.02 11.28 -10.30
N ILE A 442 16.01 10.91 -11.08
CA ILE A 442 14.62 11.31 -10.88
C ILE A 442 14.01 10.46 -9.78
N SER A 443 13.47 11.13 -8.77
CA SER A 443 12.89 10.52 -7.59
C SER A 443 11.40 10.22 -7.80
N PHE A 444 11.04 8.93 -7.81
CA PHE A 444 9.67 8.44 -7.97
C PHE A 444 9.05 8.08 -6.62
N ALA A 445 7.75 8.31 -6.50
CA ALA A 445 6.88 7.84 -5.43
C ALA A 445 5.64 7.21 -6.04
N VAL A 446 5.17 6.11 -5.49
CA VAL A 446 4.07 5.34 -6.05
C VAL A 446 3.26 4.65 -4.96
N THR A 447 1.94 4.63 -5.14
CA THR A 447 1.01 3.79 -4.39
C THR A 447 0.06 3.11 -5.36
N SER A 448 -0.40 1.90 -5.03
CA SER A 448 -1.46 1.23 -5.79
C SER A 448 -2.87 1.60 -5.29
N VAL A 449 -2.98 2.29 -4.17
CA VAL A 449 -4.26 2.64 -3.54
C VAL A 449 -4.88 3.82 -4.28
N ASP A 450 -6.19 3.77 -4.53
CA ASP A 450 -6.94 4.85 -5.19
C ASP A 450 -7.22 6.02 -4.22
N SER A 451 -6.16 6.55 -3.59
CA SER A 451 -6.21 7.61 -2.57
C SER A 451 -6.89 8.86 -3.10
N LEU A 452 -6.73 9.16 -4.39
CA LEU A 452 -7.39 10.30 -5.04
C LEU A 452 -8.91 10.16 -5.06
N PHE A 453 -9.43 8.97 -5.40
CA PHE A 453 -10.88 8.76 -5.41
C PHE A 453 -11.46 8.81 -4.00
N HIS A 454 -10.73 8.27 -3.00
CA HIS A 454 -11.16 8.30 -1.61
C HIS A 454 -11.19 9.75 -1.09
N LEU A 455 -10.13 10.54 -1.34
CA LEU A 455 -10.08 11.96 -0.98
C LEU A 455 -11.19 12.75 -1.67
N ARG A 456 -11.45 12.49 -2.95
CA ARG A 456 -12.50 13.20 -3.71
C ARG A 456 -13.89 13.03 -3.10
N LYS A 457 -14.17 11.88 -2.48
CA LYS A 457 -15.44 11.63 -1.80
C LYS A 457 -15.55 12.36 -0.46
N GLU A 458 -14.45 12.49 0.27
CA GLU A 458 -14.45 13.04 1.63
C GLU A 458 -14.16 14.54 1.72
N GLU A 459 -13.51 15.13 0.71
CA GLU A 459 -13.08 16.52 0.76
C GLU A 459 -14.25 17.48 0.98
N TYR A 460 -14.15 18.29 2.03
CA TYR A 460 -14.92 19.49 2.25
C TYR A 460 -14.04 20.71 1.92
N PHE A 461 -14.47 21.54 0.97
CA PHE A 461 -13.70 22.72 0.55
C PHE A 461 -14.33 24.01 1.12
N LYS A 462 -13.57 24.73 1.94
CA LYS A 462 -13.96 26.03 2.51
C LYS A 462 -13.31 27.15 1.71
N ARG A 463 -14.12 28.08 1.20
CA ARG A 463 -13.61 29.34 0.65
C ARG A 463 -13.12 30.24 1.78
N GLY A 464 -12.05 30.98 1.53
CA GLY A 464 -11.48 31.90 2.51
C GLY A 464 -10.80 33.09 1.83
N VAL A 465 -10.35 34.02 2.66
CA VAL A 465 -9.62 35.22 2.22
C VAL A 465 -8.12 34.91 2.29
N GLU A 466 -7.48 34.88 1.13
CA GLU A 466 -6.03 34.67 1.02
C GLU A 466 -5.25 35.75 1.79
N ALA A 467 -4.32 35.32 2.64
CA ALA A 467 -3.43 36.16 3.42
C ALA A 467 -2.01 35.58 3.34
N ASP A 468 -1.00 36.45 3.14
CA ASP A 468 0.41 36.04 3.04
C ASP A 468 0.63 34.84 2.09
N SER A 469 -0.07 34.82 0.95
CA SER A 469 -0.06 33.69 0.02
C SER A 469 1.32 33.44 -0.56
N LEU A 470 1.64 32.16 -0.75
CA LEU A 470 2.78 31.74 -1.55
C LEU A 470 2.53 32.08 -3.02
N THR A 471 3.53 32.65 -3.68
CA THR A 471 3.46 32.95 -5.11
C THR A 471 3.27 31.66 -5.88
N ALA A 472 2.14 31.54 -6.59
CA ALA A 472 1.92 30.44 -7.51
C ALA A 472 2.95 30.52 -8.65
N THR A 473 3.61 29.41 -8.94
CA THR A 473 4.40 29.32 -10.16
C THR A 473 3.46 29.26 -11.38
N PRO A 474 3.90 29.66 -12.59
CA PRO A 474 3.05 29.61 -13.79
C PRO A 474 2.45 28.23 -14.09
N GLU A 475 3.09 27.17 -13.59
CA GLU A 475 2.69 25.77 -13.76
C GLU A 475 1.74 25.28 -12.65
N ASP A 476 1.59 26.05 -11.56
CA ASP A 476 0.72 25.67 -10.45
C ASP A 476 -0.75 25.78 -10.84
N LEU A 477 -1.43 24.63 -10.79
CA LEU A 477 -2.85 24.51 -11.12
C LEU A 477 -3.73 24.83 -9.90
N SER A 478 -3.67 26.07 -9.39
CA SER A 478 -4.32 26.48 -8.15
C SER A 478 -5.84 26.25 -8.12
N ALA A 479 -6.52 26.43 -9.25
CA ALA A 479 -7.98 26.26 -9.34
C ALA A 479 -8.43 24.84 -9.74
N ASP A 480 -7.50 23.90 -10.01
CA ASP A 480 -7.85 22.56 -10.49
C ASP A 480 -8.16 21.61 -9.32
N PRO A 481 -9.36 21.02 -9.24
CA PRO A 481 -9.71 20.16 -8.12
C PRO A 481 -8.84 18.90 -8.02
N MET A 482 -8.39 18.32 -9.14
CA MET A 482 -7.53 17.11 -9.11
C MET A 482 -6.12 17.45 -8.66
N ALA A 483 -5.62 18.61 -9.06
CA ALA A 483 -4.40 19.18 -8.52
C ALA A 483 -4.48 19.35 -6.99
N ASN A 484 -5.65 19.77 -6.48
CA ASN A 484 -5.86 19.91 -5.04
C ASN A 484 -5.81 18.58 -4.28
N LEU A 485 -6.39 17.51 -4.83
CA LEU A 485 -6.29 16.16 -4.25
C LEU A 485 -4.84 15.68 -4.15
N CYS A 486 -4.03 15.95 -5.18
CA CYS A 486 -2.61 15.61 -5.16
C CYS A 486 -1.84 16.46 -4.15
N ARG A 487 -2.19 17.75 -4.04
CA ARG A 487 -1.61 18.67 -3.06
C ARG A 487 -1.87 18.20 -1.62
N HIS A 488 -3.06 17.67 -1.33
CA HIS A 488 -3.37 17.08 -0.02
C HIS A 488 -2.38 15.97 0.36
N LEU A 489 -2.07 15.05 -0.56
CA LEU A 489 -1.12 13.97 -0.30
C LEU A 489 0.29 14.49 0.00
N LEU A 490 0.76 15.48 -0.78
CA LEU A 490 2.08 16.10 -0.60
C LEU A 490 2.17 16.88 0.72
N LEU A 491 1.14 17.64 1.05
CA LEU A 491 1.08 18.46 2.28
C LEU A 491 0.95 17.60 3.54
N GLN A 492 0.19 16.50 3.45
CA GLN A 492 0.07 15.54 4.55
C GLN A 492 1.19 14.49 4.57
N ARG A 493 2.15 14.56 3.64
CA ARG A 493 3.35 13.71 3.59
C ARG A 493 3.02 12.21 3.67
N SER A 494 1.88 11.80 3.13
CA SER A 494 1.36 10.44 3.25
C SER A 494 0.69 10.00 1.95
N PHE A 495 0.91 8.74 1.59
CA PHE A 495 0.24 8.10 0.46
C PHE A 495 -1.24 7.84 0.73
N TYR A 496 -1.67 7.86 2.00
CA TYR A 496 -3.08 7.70 2.39
C TYR A 496 -3.39 8.45 3.71
N PRO A 497 -3.67 9.77 3.67
CA PRO A 497 -3.90 10.59 4.86
C PRO A 497 -5.33 10.52 5.42
N ILE A 498 -6.22 9.73 4.79
CA ILE A 498 -7.63 9.66 5.16
C ILE A 498 -7.81 8.72 6.34
N PHE A 499 -8.47 9.20 7.40
CA PHE A 499 -8.71 8.38 8.57
C PHE A 499 -10.03 8.75 9.28
N PRO A 500 -10.91 7.77 9.55
CA PRO A 500 -10.87 6.38 9.05
C PRO A 500 -11.06 6.32 7.52
N PRO A 501 -10.71 5.21 6.84
CA PRO A 501 -11.11 5.00 5.45
C PRO A 501 -12.63 5.20 5.26
N PRO A 502 -13.08 5.80 4.14
CA PRO A 502 -14.51 6.05 3.90
C PRO A 502 -15.32 4.76 4.03
N GLN A 503 -16.43 4.78 4.76
CA GLN A 503 -17.19 3.55 5.06
C GLN A 503 -17.58 2.78 3.79
N GLU A 504 -18.05 3.49 2.76
CA GLU A 504 -18.42 2.91 1.45
C GLU A 504 -17.25 2.26 0.71
N LEU A 505 -16.02 2.71 0.97
CA LEU A 505 -14.78 2.27 0.32
C LEU A 505 -13.89 1.46 1.27
N SER A 506 -14.36 1.16 2.48
CA SER A 506 -13.59 0.45 3.51
C SER A 506 -13.19 -0.97 3.09
N SER A 507 -13.94 -1.58 2.16
CA SER A 507 -13.58 -2.88 1.57
C SER A 507 -12.49 -2.78 0.49
N GLU A 508 -12.18 -1.57 0.01
CA GLU A 508 -11.12 -1.34 -0.98
C GLU A 508 -9.74 -1.15 -0.32
N ILE A 509 -9.69 -0.86 1.00
CA ILE A 509 -8.45 -0.70 1.76
C ILE A 509 -8.53 -1.24 3.19
N ASN A 510 -7.69 -2.22 3.49
CA ASN A 510 -7.41 -2.66 4.86
C ASN A 510 -6.23 -1.83 5.41
N LEU A 511 -6.52 -0.72 6.07
CA LEU A 511 -5.48 0.18 6.61
C LEU A 511 -4.98 -0.32 7.98
N ASP A 512 -3.70 -0.67 8.07
CA ASP A 512 -2.99 -0.90 9.34
C ASP A 512 -2.36 0.42 9.79
N VAL A 513 -2.91 0.98 10.87
CA VAL A 513 -2.56 2.32 11.33
C VAL A 513 -1.34 2.29 12.25
N SER A 514 -1.14 1.17 12.96
CA SER A 514 0.02 0.94 13.81
C SER A 514 1.33 0.96 13.02
N HIS A 515 1.27 0.67 11.71
CA HIS A 515 2.40 0.73 10.78
C HIS A 515 2.31 1.93 9.81
N SER A 516 1.65 3.02 10.20
CA SER A 516 1.46 4.21 9.36
C SER A 516 2.77 4.86 8.88
N GLU A 517 3.91 4.60 9.55
CA GLU A 517 5.25 4.96 9.08
C GLU A 517 5.51 4.45 7.64
N GLY A 518 5.05 3.24 7.31
CA GLY A 518 5.22 2.67 5.97
C GLY A 518 4.35 3.33 4.90
N ALA A 519 3.37 4.15 5.29
CA ALA A 519 2.53 4.93 4.40
C ALA A 519 3.01 6.38 4.22
N GLN A 520 4.10 6.79 4.89
CA GLN A 520 4.65 8.13 4.77
C GLN A 520 5.44 8.29 3.45
N MET A 521 5.44 9.52 2.92
CA MET A 521 6.22 9.89 1.72
C MET A 521 7.65 10.32 2.05
N ILE A 522 7.89 10.64 3.31
CA ILE A 522 9.20 10.96 3.88
C ILE A 522 9.68 9.77 4.71
N ASP A 523 10.98 9.64 4.85
CA ASP A 523 11.61 8.63 5.68
C ASP A 523 12.81 9.26 6.41
N PRO A 524 12.68 9.51 7.72
CA PRO A 524 13.74 10.11 8.52
C PRO A 524 14.95 9.16 8.67
N GLU A 525 14.79 7.85 8.46
CA GLU A 525 15.88 6.89 8.49
C GLU A 525 16.72 6.88 7.19
N THR A 526 16.28 7.59 6.13
CA THR A 526 16.95 7.57 4.81
C THR A 526 17.28 8.95 4.22
N GLU A 527 17.33 10.01 5.02
CA GLU A 527 17.51 11.40 4.54
C GLU A 527 16.48 11.81 3.45
N VAL A 528 15.37 11.07 3.34
CA VAL A 528 14.28 11.38 2.39
C VAL A 528 13.28 12.27 3.10
N ASP A 529 13.52 13.57 3.05
CA ASP A 529 12.68 14.60 3.66
C ASP A 529 12.14 15.63 2.64
N TYR A 530 12.04 15.20 1.38
CA TYR A 530 11.72 16.02 0.22
C TYR A 530 10.60 15.44 -0.65
N ALA A 531 9.98 16.30 -1.46
CA ALA A 531 8.91 15.93 -2.38
C ALA A 531 9.45 15.03 -3.52
N PRO A 532 8.72 13.97 -3.94
CA PRO A 532 9.08 13.23 -5.14
C PRO A 532 9.11 14.15 -6.38
N ASP A 533 9.99 13.87 -7.33
CA ASP A 533 9.94 14.53 -8.64
C ASP A 533 8.75 14.02 -9.46
N VAL A 534 8.43 12.72 -9.32
CA VAL A 534 7.28 12.09 -9.97
C VAL A 534 6.46 11.29 -8.95
N LEU A 535 5.16 11.58 -8.86
CA LEU A 535 4.21 10.90 -7.97
C LEU A 535 3.14 10.16 -8.79
N ILE A 536 3.17 8.83 -8.74
CA ILE A 536 2.26 7.94 -9.47
C ILE A 536 1.06 7.60 -8.58
N LEU A 537 -0.13 8.00 -9.03
CA LEU A 537 -1.41 7.86 -8.31
C LEU A 537 -2.46 7.26 -9.24
N PRO A 538 -2.43 5.94 -9.48
CA PRO A 538 -3.43 5.26 -10.28
C PRO A 538 -4.82 5.45 -9.66
N SER A 539 -5.79 5.87 -10.46
CA SER A 539 -7.13 6.15 -9.97
C SER A 539 -8.18 5.85 -11.03
N ARG A 540 -9.39 5.48 -10.59
CA ARG A 540 -10.56 5.36 -11.47
C ARG A 540 -11.03 6.70 -12.03
N LEU A 541 -10.56 7.82 -11.47
CA LEU A 541 -10.79 9.18 -11.98
C LEU A 541 -10.20 9.36 -13.38
N LYS A 542 -10.57 10.45 -14.05
CA LYS A 542 -10.04 10.79 -15.38
C LYS A 542 -8.51 10.87 -15.33
N GLN A 543 -7.86 10.29 -16.33
CA GLN A 543 -6.41 10.27 -16.47
C GLN A 543 -5.84 11.69 -16.59
N PHE A 544 -4.69 11.95 -15.97
CA PHE A 544 -4.01 13.24 -16.03
C PHE A 544 -2.51 13.12 -15.74
N ALA A 545 -1.75 14.10 -16.23
CA ALA A 545 -0.40 14.42 -15.77
C ALA A 545 -0.39 15.91 -15.41
N LYS A 546 -0.03 16.24 -14.17
CA LYS A 546 -0.15 17.60 -13.62
C LYS A 546 1.04 17.92 -12.72
N THR A 547 1.64 19.08 -12.88
CA THR A 547 2.70 19.56 -11.99
C THR A 547 2.09 20.28 -10.79
N ILE A 548 2.51 19.89 -9.58
CA ILE A 548 2.08 20.47 -8.30
C ILE A 548 3.35 20.87 -7.54
N HIS A 549 3.55 22.17 -7.34
CA HIS A 549 4.82 22.69 -6.83
C HIS A 549 6.01 22.24 -7.71
N SER A 550 6.81 21.27 -7.26
CA SER A 550 7.94 20.69 -8.01
C SER A 550 7.69 19.25 -8.49
N THR A 551 6.54 18.66 -8.16
CA THR A 551 6.22 17.25 -8.40
C THR A 551 5.32 17.08 -9.61
N ILE A 552 5.69 16.20 -10.54
CA ILE A 552 4.81 15.76 -11.63
C ILE A 552 3.95 14.60 -11.12
N THR A 553 2.65 14.82 -11.02
CA THR A 553 1.67 13.84 -10.55
C THR A 553 1.02 13.15 -11.74
N ILE A 554 0.91 11.82 -11.71
CA ILE A 554 0.45 11.01 -12.85
C ILE A 554 -0.65 10.06 -12.39
N ASN A 555 -1.84 10.22 -12.97
CA ASN A 555 -2.88 9.19 -12.99
C ASN A 555 -2.97 8.59 -14.40
N PRO A 556 -2.39 7.41 -14.66
CA PRO A 556 -2.49 6.75 -15.96
C PRO A 556 -3.83 6.04 -16.19
N SER A 557 -4.77 6.06 -15.22
CA SER A 557 -5.92 5.16 -15.18
C SER A 557 -5.47 3.69 -15.18
N TYR A 558 -6.32 2.77 -15.65
CA TYR A 558 -6.08 1.33 -15.60
C TYR A 558 -5.95 0.72 -17.00
N LEU A 559 -5.11 -0.31 -17.12
CA LEU A 559 -4.90 -1.01 -18.39
C LEU A 559 -6.16 -1.72 -18.88
N SER A 560 -7.01 -2.22 -17.97
CA SER A 560 -8.32 -2.79 -18.32
C SER A 560 -9.24 -1.79 -19.05
N LYS A 561 -9.02 -0.48 -18.86
CA LYS A 561 -9.69 0.61 -19.61
C LYS A 561 -8.90 1.04 -20.86
N GLY A 562 -7.87 0.29 -21.23
CA GLY A 562 -7.01 0.54 -22.39
C GLY A 562 -6.15 1.79 -22.27
N THR A 563 -5.78 2.23 -21.06
CA THR A 563 -4.94 3.42 -20.86
C THR A 563 -3.65 3.06 -20.11
N TYR A 564 -2.55 3.72 -20.45
CA TYR A 564 -1.23 3.60 -19.81
C TYR A 564 -0.46 4.91 -20.04
N ALA A 565 0.75 5.05 -19.47
CA ALA A 565 1.58 6.24 -19.68
C ALA A 565 2.99 5.90 -20.17
N SER A 566 3.52 6.74 -21.03
CA SER A 566 4.93 6.77 -21.42
C SER A 566 5.60 7.96 -20.72
N ILE A 567 6.74 7.71 -20.08
CA ILE A 567 7.54 8.73 -19.42
C ILE A 567 8.91 8.74 -20.07
N THR A 568 9.34 9.90 -20.56
CA THR A 568 10.69 10.10 -21.10
C THR A 568 11.47 10.97 -20.15
N ILE A 569 12.67 10.52 -19.78
CA ILE A 569 13.64 11.25 -18.98
C ILE A 569 14.76 11.70 -19.92
N ALA A 570 14.87 13.01 -20.13
CA ALA A 570 15.99 13.60 -20.86
C ALA A 570 17.29 13.52 -20.04
N PRO A 571 18.47 13.61 -20.71
CA PRO A 571 19.75 13.62 -20.04
C PRO A 571 19.85 14.68 -18.94
N ARG A 572 20.70 14.43 -17.94
CA ARG A 572 20.88 15.36 -16.81
C ARG A 572 21.43 16.72 -17.22
N SER A 573 22.18 16.76 -18.32
CA SER A 573 22.64 18.02 -18.94
C SER A 573 21.50 18.91 -19.44
N SER A 574 20.27 18.39 -19.58
CA SER A 574 19.12 19.13 -20.14
C SER A 574 18.35 20.00 -19.15
N GLY A 575 18.67 19.98 -17.85
CA GLY A 575 18.06 20.88 -16.86
C GLY A 575 17.65 20.21 -15.55
N GLN A 576 16.68 20.81 -14.85
CA GLN A 576 16.13 20.27 -13.60
C GLN A 576 15.22 19.07 -13.88
N PRO A 577 14.93 18.20 -12.89
CA PRO A 577 14.04 17.04 -13.05
C PRO A 577 12.72 17.36 -13.77
N LYS A 578 12.06 18.47 -13.38
CA LYS A 578 10.78 18.87 -13.97
C LYS A 578 10.86 19.21 -15.46
N ASP A 579 12.00 19.73 -15.93
CA ASP A 579 12.20 20.12 -17.33
C ASP A 579 12.56 18.90 -18.19
N ARG A 580 13.07 17.84 -17.55
CA ARG A 580 13.58 16.63 -18.20
C ARG A 580 12.54 15.52 -18.32
N VAL A 581 11.52 15.54 -17.47
CA VAL A 581 10.49 14.50 -17.43
C VAL A 581 9.31 14.92 -18.31
N LYS A 582 9.11 14.20 -19.42
CA LYS A 582 7.93 14.33 -20.26
C LYS A 582 7.01 13.14 -20.06
N VAL A 583 5.72 13.40 -19.84
CA VAL A 583 4.69 12.36 -19.63
C VAL A 583 3.66 12.43 -20.75
N GLU A 584 3.38 11.28 -21.36
CA GLU A 584 2.34 11.11 -22.38
C GLU A 584 1.40 10.00 -21.95
N ILE A 585 0.10 10.30 -21.83
CA ILE A 585 -0.92 9.29 -21.51
C ILE A 585 -1.47 8.75 -22.82
N LEU A 586 -1.32 7.44 -23.00
CA LEU A 586 -1.59 6.73 -24.23
C LEU A 586 -2.82 5.83 -24.05
N LYS A 587 -3.54 5.64 -25.15
CA LYS A 587 -4.62 4.66 -25.22
C LYS A 587 -4.17 3.51 -26.10
N MET A 588 -4.52 2.29 -25.71
CA MET A 588 -4.39 1.14 -26.57
C MET A 588 -5.26 1.34 -27.80
N GLU A 589 -4.71 1.05 -28.98
CA GLU A 589 -5.51 0.91 -30.19
C GLU A 589 -6.45 -0.27 -29.99
N THR A 590 -7.73 0.00 -29.78
CA THR A 590 -8.75 -1.05 -29.71
C THR A 590 -8.75 -1.75 -31.07
N PRO A 591 -8.64 -3.09 -31.16
CA PRO A 591 -9.06 -3.77 -32.37
C PRO A 591 -10.55 -3.45 -32.55
N VAL A 592 -10.91 -2.82 -33.66
CA VAL A 592 -12.31 -2.71 -34.07
C VAL A 592 -12.88 -4.14 -34.05
N PRO A 593 -13.96 -4.43 -33.31
CA PRO A 593 -14.60 -5.72 -33.44
C PRO A 593 -15.04 -5.85 -34.89
N VAL A 594 -14.39 -6.73 -35.65
CA VAL A 594 -14.86 -7.13 -36.97
C VAL A 594 -16.22 -7.79 -36.71
N VAL A 595 -17.29 -7.04 -36.98
CA VAL A 595 -18.63 -7.60 -37.06
C VAL A 595 -18.57 -8.62 -38.18
N ALA A 596 -18.54 -9.90 -37.83
CA ALA A 596 -18.72 -10.97 -38.81
C ALA A 596 -20.05 -10.70 -39.53
N PRO A 597 -20.08 -10.64 -40.87
CA PRO A 597 -21.33 -10.51 -41.58
C PRO A 597 -22.23 -11.67 -41.17
N LEU A 598 -23.43 -11.35 -40.67
CA LEU A 598 -24.49 -12.33 -40.51
C LEU A 598 -24.67 -13.03 -41.85
N ALA A 599 -24.28 -14.31 -41.90
CA ALA A 599 -24.60 -15.17 -43.02
C ALA A 599 -26.12 -15.23 -43.13
N SER A 600 -26.67 -14.59 -44.17
CA SER A 600 -28.05 -14.74 -44.57
C SER A 600 -28.27 -16.19 -44.99
N THR A 601 -28.92 -16.98 -44.15
CA THR A 601 -29.49 -18.26 -44.56
C THR A 601 -30.74 -17.98 -45.39
N SER A 602 -30.65 -18.29 -46.67
CA SER A 602 -31.76 -18.53 -47.59
C SER A 602 -32.61 -19.72 -47.16
#